data_AF-A0A1L7LMA1-F1
#
_entry.id   AF-A0A1L7LMA1-F1
#
_cell.length_a   1.000
_cell.length_b   1.000
_cell.length_c   1.000
_cell.angle_alpha   90.00
_cell.angle_beta   90.00
_cell.angle_gamma   90.00
#
_symmetry.space_group_name_H-M   'P 1'
#
loop_
_entity.id
_entity.type
_entity.pdbx_description
1 polymer ?
#
loop_
_entity_poly.entity_id
_entity_poly.type
_entity_poly.pdbx_seq_one_letter_code
_entity_poly.pdbx_strand_id
1 'polypeptide(L)'
;MFFRLLKDALKVKSVRKKIFFTIFIIFVFRVGTHITVPGINAKSLEQLSDLPFLNMLNLVSGNAMSNFSVFSMGVSPYITASIVVQLLQMDILPKFVEWGKQGEVGRRKLNQATRYISLVLAFFQSIGITAGFSALSSVSLVKTPNVQTFLLIGAILTAGSVIVTWLGDQISDKGFGNGVSMIIFAGIISSIPGTIKSVYEDYFVNIRSSEMKNSFILWDF
;
A
#
# COMPACT_ATOMS: atom_id res chain seq x y z
N MET A 1 -25.32 21.18 -3.86
CA MET A 1 -25.75 20.02 -4.68
C MET A 1 -25.09 18.71 -4.21
N PHE A 2 -23.77 18.67 -4.04
CA PHE A 2 -23.00 17.48 -3.59
C PHE A 2 -23.43 16.89 -2.22
N PHE A 3 -23.60 17.74 -1.20
CA PHE A 3 -24.04 17.26 0.14
C PHE A 3 -25.45 16.66 0.16
N ARG A 4 -26.35 17.09 -0.75
CA ARG A 4 -27.68 16.47 -0.90
C ARG A 4 -27.56 15.09 -1.52
N LEU A 5 -26.75 14.94 -2.57
CA LEU A 5 -26.45 13.64 -3.19
C LEU A 5 -25.82 12.65 -2.21
N LEU A 6 -24.92 13.13 -1.33
CA LEU A 6 -24.30 12.29 -0.31
C LEU A 6 -25.32 11.86 0.76
N LYS A 7 -26.21 12.77 1.19
CA LYS A 7 -27.31 12.48 2.11
C LYS A 7 -28.32 11.50 1.49
N ASP A 8 -28.59 11.61 0.21
CA ASP A 8 -29.53 10.73 -0.51
C ASP A 8 -28.90 9.37 -0.84
N ALA A 9 -27.60 9.31 -1.14
CA ALA A 9 -26.84 8.08 -1.27
C ALA A 9 -26.85 7.26 0.04
N LEU A 10 -26.80 7.93 1.20
CA LEU A 10 -26.90 7.27 2.51
C LEU A 10 -28.30 6.77 2.86
N LYS A 11 -29.36 7.28 2.21
CA LYS A 11 -30.74 6.78 2.39
C LYS A 11 -30.98 5.46 1.69
N VAL A 12 -30.29 5.20 0.58
CA VAL A 12 -30.47 3.96 -0.19
C VAL A 12 -29.81 2.79 0.54
N LYS A 13 -30.62 1.81 0.99
CA LYS A 13 -30.16 0.67 1.80
C LYS A 13 -29.03 -0.14 1.14
N SER A 14 -29.06 -0.30 -0.19
CA SER A 14 -28.03 -1.02 -0.94
C SER A 14 -26.69 -0.26 -0.97
N VAL A 15 -26.71 1.04 -1.25
CA VAL A 15 -25.50 1.90 -1.28
C VAL A 15 -24.87 1.99 0.10
N ARG A 16 -25.69 2.23 1.14
CA ARG A 16 -25.24 2.26 2.53
C ARG A 16 -24.54 0.97 2.94
N LYS A 17 -25.08 -0.20 2.57
CA LYS A 17 -24.46 -1.52 2.88
C LYS A 17 -23.09 -1.67 2.20
N LYS A 18 -22.96 -1.22 0.94
CA LYS A 18 -21.68 -1.22 0.22
C LYS A 18 -20.64 -0.31 0.89
N ILE A 19 -21.04 0.89 1.29
CA ILE A 19 -20.15 1.86 1.98
C ILE A 19 -19.66 1.27 3.31
N PHE A 20 -20.56 0.75 4.15
CA PHE A 20 -20.17 0.12 5.42
C PHE A 20 -19.25 -1.08 5.22
N PHE A 21 -19.49 -1.88 4.18
CA PHE A 21 -18.61 -2.99 3.84
C PHE A 21 -17.21 -2.50 3.45
N THR A 22 -17.10 -1.46 2.61
CA THR A 22 -15.80 -0.87 2.26
C THR A 22 -15.08 -0.31 3.48
N ILE A 23 -15.78 0.43 4.36
CA ILE A 23 -15.19 0.96 5.60
C ILE A 23 -14.71 -0.17 6.51
N PHE A 24 -15.48 -1.25 6.64
CA PHE A 24 -15.09 -2.42 7.43
C PHE A 24 -13.81 -3.07 6.90
N ILE A 25 -13.68 -3.25 5.58
CA ILE A 25 -12.46 -3.80 4.98
C ILE A 25 -11.27 -2.85 5.18
N ILE A 26 -11.46 -1.54 5.04
CA ILE A 26 -10.41 -0.55 5.31
C ILE A 26 -9.96 -0.62 6.77
N PHE A 27 -10.89 -0.81 7.71
CA PHE A 27 -10.57 -1.01 9.12
C PHE A 27 -9.73 -2.28 9.34
N VAL A 28 -10.11 -3.41 8.73
CA VAL A 28 -9.33 -4.66 8.79
C VAL A 28 -7.93 -4.48 8.19
N PHE A 29 -7.83 -3.82 7.03
CA PHE A 29 -6.55 -3.45 6.43
C PHE A 29 -5.71 -2.65 7.42
N ARG A 30 -6.31 -1.64 8.08
CA ARG A 30 -5.60 -0.82 9.04
C ARG A 30 -5.10 -1.58 10.26
N VAL A 31 -5.92 -2.46 10.83
CA VAL A 31 -5.48 -3.34 11.93
C VAL A 31 -4.28 -4.19 11.51
N GLY A 32 -4.30 -4.74 10.29
CA GLY A 32 -3.17 -5.53 9.79
C GLY A 32 -1.88 -4.72 9.56
N THR A 33 -1.96 -3.41 9.29
CA THR A 33 -0.76 -2.55 9.22
C THR A 33 -0.05 -2.36 10.57
N HIS A 34 -0.70 -2.70 11.68
CA HIS A 34 -0.08 -2.68 13.02
C HIS A 34 0.55 -4.02 13.43
N ILE A 35 0.28 -5.10 12.67
CA ILE A 35 0.86 -6.42 12.95
C ILE A 35 2.26 -6.46 12.34
N THR A 36 3.28 -6.36 13.18
CA THR A 36 4.69 -6.40 12.76
C THR A 36 5.15 -7.81 12.44
N VAL A 37 6.05 -7.94 11.46
CA VAL A 37 6.63 -9.23 11.11
C VAL A 37 7.59 -9.70 12.22
N PRO A 38 7.48 -10.95 12.69
CA PRO A 38 8.37 -11.47 13.73
C PRO A 38 9.83 -11.48 13.26
N GLY A 39 10.75 -11.15 14.18
CA GLY A 39 12.19 -11.18 13.92
C GLY A 39 12.80 -9.88 13.37
N ILE A 40 11.99 -8.82 13.24
CA ILE A 40 12.42 -7.54 12.67
C ILE A 40 12.47 -6.46 13.75
N ASN A 41 13.51 -5.63 13.69
CA ASN A 41 13.62 -4.43 14.52
C ASN A 41 13.11 -3.21 13.75
N ALA A 42 11.86 -2.81 14.01
CA ALA A 42 11.24 -1.66 13.35
C ALA A 42 12.02 -0.35 13.56
N LYS A 43 12.75 -0.21 14.68
CA LYS A 43 13.58 0.98 14.96
C LYS A 43 14.73 1.16 13.98
N SER A 44 15.20 0.08 13.35
CA SER A 44 16.24 0.17 12.31
C SER A 44 15.75 0.90 11.05
N LEU A 45 14.43 0.96 10.82
CA LEU A 45 13.84 1.66 9.68
C LEU A 45 13.75 3.17 9.89
N GLU A 46 13.80 3.66 11.14
CA GLU A 46 13.86 5.11 11.42
C GLU A 46 15.14 5.73 10.85
N GLN A 47 16.22 4.96 10.73
CA GLN A 47 17.45 5.43 10.07
C GLN A 47 17.32 5.52 8.55
N LEU A 48 16.33 4.82 7.98
CA LEU A 48 16.10 4.76 6.54
C LEU A 48 14.90 5.64 6.13
N SER A 49 14.19 6.27 7.08
CA SER A 49 13.02 7.11 6.78
C SER A 49 13.36 8.35 5.98
N ASP A 50 14.62 8.79 5.98
CA ASP A 50 15.07 9.93 5.17
C ASP A 50 15.18 9.58 3.68
N LEU A 51 15.14 8.30 3.31
CA LEU A 51 15.20 7.88 1.92
C LEU A 51 13.89 8.23 1.20
N PRO A 52 13.91 9.05 0.12
CA PRO A 52 12.70 9.47 -0.60
C PRO A 52 11.87 8.30 -1.12
N PHE A 53 12.53 7.22 -1.55
CA PHE A 53 11.88 6.00 -2.01
C PHE A 53 11.09 5.31 -0.89
N LEU A 54 11.60 5.28 0.35
CA LEU A 54 10.90 4.68 1.48
C LEU A 54 9.69 5.49 1.90
N ASN A 55 9.79 6.81 1.85
CA ASN A 55 8.65 7.69 2.10
C ASN A 55 7.54 7.48 1.07
N MET A 56 7.88 7.35 -0.21
CA MET A 56 6.90 7.01 -1.24
C MET A 56 6.23 5.65 -0.97
N LEU A 57 7.01 4.63 -0.61
CA LEU A 57 6.50 3.30 -0.30
C LEU A 57 5.62 3.30 0.96
N ASN A 58 5.97 4.09 1.98
CA ASN A 58 5.19 4.31 3.19
C ASN A 58 3.84 4.97 2.91
N LEU A 59 3.81 5.99 2.07
CA LEU A 59 2.57 6.69 1.71
C LEU A 59 1.58 5.75 1.01
N VAL A 60 2.05 4.96 0.05
CA VAL A 60 1.20 4.03 -0.72
C VAL A 60 0.78 2.81 0.11
N SER A 61 1.62 2.37 1.04
CA SER A 61 1.32 1.25 1.94
C SER A 61 0.54 1.65 3.20
N GLY A 62 0.29 2.95 3.42
CA GLY A 62 -0.43 3.45 4.58
C GLY A 62 0.34 3.29 5.89
N ASN A 63 1.62 3.67 5.94
CA ASN A 63 2.53 3.48 7.09
C ASN A 63 2.76 2.02 7.49
N ALA A 64 2.45 1.07 6.60
CA ALA A 64 2.69 -0.34 6.84
C ALA A 64 4.19 -0.68 6.75
N MET A 65 4.94 0.05 5.91
CA MET A 65 6.36 -0.16 5.67
C MET A 65 7.25 0.40 6.80
N SER A 66 6.87 1.50 7.45
CA SER A 66 7.62 2.11 8.57
C SER A 66 7.62 1.21 9.80
N ASN A 67 6.53 0.46 10.02
CA ASN A 67 6.42 -0.54 11.07
C ASN A 67 6.89 -1.94 10.63
N PHE A 68 7.30 -2.10 9.37
CA PHE A 68 7.56 -3.40 8.74
C PHE A 68 6.48 -4.44 9.07
N SER A 69 5.23 -4.07 8.83
CA SER A 69 4.07 -4.92 9.06
C SER A 69 3.94 -6.05 8.05
N VAL A 70 3.06 -7.01 8.33
CA VAL A 70 2.71 -8.08 7.39
C VAL A 70 2.18 -7.51 6.06
N PHE A 71 1.58 -6.31 6.10
CA PHE A 71 1.05 -5.61 4.92
C PHE A 71 2.00 -4.57 4.32
N SER A 72 3.30 -4.61 4.66
CA SER A 72 4.30 -3.62 4.19
C SER A 72 4.31 -3.43 2.67
N MET A 73 4.17 -4.51 1.90
CA MET A 73 4.15 -4.45 0.44
C MET A 73 2.81 -3.98 -0.13
N GLY A 74 1.75 -4.01 0.67
CA GLY A 74 0.39 -3.63 0.30
C GLY A 74 -0.06 -4.29 -1.00
N VAL A 75 -0.61 -3.48 -1.90
CA VAL A 75 -1.04 -3.87 -3.25
C VAL A 75 0.03 -3.64 -4.33
N SER A 76 1.23 -3.15 -3.96
CA SER A 76 2.27 -2.76 -4.93
C SER A 76 2.66 -3.90 -5.88
N PRO A 77 2.90 -5.15 -5.44
CA PRO A 77 3.24 -6.25 -6.34
C PRO A 77 2.14 -6.56 -7.35
N TYR A 78 0.87 -6.40 -6.95
CA TYR A 78 -0.28 -6.59 -7.83
C TYR A 78 -0.37 -5.48 -8.89
N ILE A 79 -0.11 -4.22 -8.52
CA ILE A 79 -0.06 -3.11 -9.47
C ILE A 79 1.02 -3.38 -10.52
N THR A 80 2.24 -3.73 -10.08
CA THR A 80 3.34 -4.05 -11.00
C THR A 80 2.99 -5.22 -11.91
N ALA A 81 2.41 -6.30 -11.37
CA ALA A 81 1.96 -7.43 -12.19
C ALA A 81 0.91 -7.03 -13.21
N SER A 82 -0.03 -6.15 -12.85
CA SER A 82 -1.08 -5.68 -13.77
C SER A 82 -0.51 -4.88 -14.93
N ILE A 83 0.52 -4.06 -14.67
CA ILE A 83 1.24 -3.31 -15.70
C ILE A 83 2.01 -4.28 -16.60
N VAL A 84 2.70 -5.27 -16.03
CA VAL A 84 3.38 -6.31 -16.83
C VAL A 84 2.39 -7.03 -17.75
N VAL A 85 1.23 -7.43 -17.23
CA VAL A 85 0.19 -8.10 -18.03
C VAL A 85 -0.39 -7.18 -19.11
N GLN A 86 -0.54 -5.87 -18.84
CA GLN A 86 -0.97 -4.89 -19.83
C GLN A 86 0.09 -4.72 -20.94
N LEU A 87 1.37 -4.65 -20.59
CA LEU A 87 2.46 -4.57 -21.57
C LEU A 87 2.54 -5.84 -22.42
N LEU A 88 2.37 -7.03 -21.81
CA LEU A 88 2.33 -8.30 -22.54
C LEU A 88 1.15 -8.41 -23.53
N GLN A 89 0.07 -7.66 -23.29
CA GLN A 89 -1.06 -7.55 -24.21
C GLN A 89 -0.78 -6.62 -25.41
N MET A 90 0.27 -5.79 -25.36
CA MET A 90 0.68 -4.91 -26.47
C MET A 90 1.59 -5.67 -27.44
N ASP A 91 1.08 -6.78 -27.99
CA ASP A 91 1.70 -7.55 -29.08
C ASP A 91 2.97 -8.37 -28.74
N ILE A 92 3.23 -8.63 -27.45
CA ILE A 92 4.34 -9.53 -27.04
C ILE A 92 3.87 -10.99 -26.95
N LEU A 93 2.66 -11.23 -26.43
CA LEU A 93 2.10 -12.58 -26.30
C LEU A 93 0.72 -12.70 -26.98
N PRO A 94 0.60 -13.46 -28.08
CA PRO A 94 -0.65 -13.54 -28.87
C PRO A 94 -1.84 -14.06 -28.04
N LYS A 95 -1.60 -15.00 -27.11
CA LYS A 95 -2.65 -15.50 -26.19
C LYS A 95 -3.22 -14.43 -25.27
N PHE A 96 -2.39 -13.47 -24.83
CA PHE A 96 -2.85 -12.38 -23.95
C PHE A 96 -3.65 -11.35 -24.75
N VAL A 97 -3.24 -11.08 -26.00
CA VAL A 97 -4.01 -10.23 -26.94
C VAL A 97 -5.37 -10.85 -27.25
N GLU A 98 -5.42 -12.16 -27.51
CA GLU A 98 -6.68 -12.89 -27.72
C GLU A 98 -7.60 -12.80 -26.49
N TRP A 99 -7.07 -12.99 -25.29
CA TRP A 99 -7.86 -12.83 -24.07
C TRP A 99 -8.31 -11.38 -23.86
N GLY A 100 -7.53 -10.39 -24.29
CA GLY A 100 -7.97 -8.99 -24.31
C GLY A 100 -9.19 -8.77 -25.23
N LYS A 101 -9.24 -9.47 -26.37
CA LYS A 101 -10.31 -9.37 -27.38
C LYS A 101 -11.55 -10.22 -27.03
N GLN A 102 -11.44 -11.22 -26.16
CA GLN A 102 -12.52 -12.14 -25.75
C GLN A 102 -13.52 -11.54 -24.73
N GLY A 103 -13.48 -10.23 -24.48
CA GLY A 103 -14.40 -9.54 -23.57
C GLY A 103 -14.29 -10.03 -22.11
N GLU A 104 -15.43 -10.32 -21.47
CA GLU A 104 -15.47 -10.60 -20.03
C GLU A 104 -14.79 -11.92 -19.62
N VAL A 105 -14.90 -12.95 -20.44
CA VAL A 105 -14.26 -14.26 -20.17
C VAL A 105 -12.74 -14.14 -20.24
N GLY A 106 -12.23 -13.42 -21.24
CA GLY A 106 -10.81 -13.16 -21.38
C GLY A 106 -10.26 -12.24 -20.28
N ARG A 107 -11.03 -11.23 -19.86
CA ARG A 107 -10.68 -10.37 -18.72
C ARG A 107 -10.51 -11.16 -17.42
N ARG A 108 -11.34 -12.19 -17.18
CA ARG A 108 -11.17 -13.10 -16.04
C ARG A 108 -9.86 -13.90 -16.11
N LYS A 109 -9.48 -14.41 -17.28
CA LYS A 109 -8.20 -15.12 -17.48
C LYS A 109 -6.99 -14.21 -17.26
N LEU A 110 -7.05 -12.98 -17.77
CA LEU A 110 -6.00 -11.97 -17.56
C LEU A 110 -5.87 -11.59 -16.09
N ASN A 111 -6.97 -11.46 -15.36
CA ASN A 111 -6.95 -11.21 -13.92
C ASN A 111 -6.32 -12.39 -13.16
N GLN A 112 -6.63 -13.64 -13.53
CA GLN A 112 -5.98 -14.81 -12.94
C GLN A 112 -4.47 -14.81 -13.21
N ALA A 113 -4.05 -14.56 -14.44
CA ALA A 113 -2.63 -14.46 -14.80
C ALA A 113 -1.93 -13.35 -13.99
N THR A 114 -2.56 -12.19 -13.85
CA THR A 114 -2.06 -11.07 -13.04
C THR A 114 -1.84 -11.49 -11.59
N ARG A 115 -2.77 -12.27 -11.00
CA ARG A 115 -2.62 -12.77 -9.63
C ARG A 115 -1.44 -13.73 -9.49
N TYR A 116 -1.26 -14.67 -10.41
CA TYR A 116 -0.12 -15.58 -10.38
C TYR A 116 1.20 -14.84 -10.54
N ILE A 117 1.27 -13.90 -11.47
CA ILE A 117 2.47 -13.05 -11.66
C ILE A 117 2.73 -12.22 -10.40
N SER A 118 1.69 -11.64 -9.79
CA SER A 118 1.83 -10.85 -8.57
C SER A 118 2.36 -11.66 -7.40
N LEU A 119 1.97 -12.93 -7.26
CA LEU A 119 2.45 -13.82 -6.21
C LEU A 119 3.95 -14.07 -6.35
N VAL A 120 4.38 -14.38 -7.58
CA VAL A 120 5.81 -14.62 -7.88
C VAL A 120 6.62 -13.36 -7.68
N LEU A 121 6.15 -12.22 -8.21
CA LEU A 121 6.80 -10.93 -8.03
C LEU A 121 6.87 -10.51 -6.56
N ALA A 122 5.80 -10.70 -5.79
CA ALA A 122 5.78 -10.41 -4.37
C ALA A 122 6.83 -11.23 -3.62
N PHE A 123 7.00 -12.51 -3.95
CA PHE A 123 8.01 -13.35 -3.33
C PHE A 123 9.43 -12.83 -3.59
N PHE A 124 9.80 -12.58 -4.84
CA PHE A 124 11.13 -12.05 -5.16
C PHE A 124 11.35 -10.63 -4.62
N GLN A 125 10.34 -9.76 -4.72
CA GLN A 125 10.40 -8.39 -4.23
C GLN A 125 10.51 -8.34 -2.71
N SER A 126 9.84 -9.24 -1.98
CA SER A 126 9.91 -9.31 -0.52
C SER A 126 11.32 -9.64 -0.02
N ILE A 127 11.99 -10.60 -0.68
CA ILE A 127 13.37 -10.97 -0.38
C ILE A 127 14.31 -9.80 -0.73
N GLY A 128 14.13 -9.19 -1.89
CA GLY A 128 14.93 -8.05 -2.33
C GLY A 128 14.83 -6.85 -1.39
N ILE A 129 13.62 -6.50 -0.94
CA ILE A 129 13.40 -5.41 0.02
C ILE A 129 14.03 -5.76 1.38
N THR A 130 13.79 -6.97 1.87
CA THR A 130 14.31 -7.39 3.19
C THR A 130 15.84 -7.43 3.21
N ALA A 131 16.47 -7.98 2.17
CA ALA A 131 17.92 -8.03 2.03
C ALA A 131 18.52 -6.64 1.79
N GLY A 132 17.91 -5.84 0.92
CA GLY A 132 18.33 -4.47 0.63
C GLY A 132 18.30 -3.60 1.87
N PHE A 133 17.24 -3.68 2.67
CA PHE A 133 17.13 -2.92 3.90
C PHE A 133 18.10 -3.40 4.96
N SER A 134 18.29 -4.71 5.09
CA SER A 134 19.30 -5.26 6.01
C SER A 134 20.73 -4.84 5.64
N ALA A 135 21.01 -4.58 4.35
CA ALA A 135 22.32 -4.09 3.89
C ALA A 135 22.47 -2.56 4.04
N LEU A 136 21.38 -1.80 3.86
CA LEU A 136 21.35 -0.34 3.99
C LEU A 136 21.30 0.11 5.46
N SER A 137 20.68 -0.67 6.34
CA SER A 137 20.58 -0.35 7.77
C SER A 137 21.91 -0.63 8.48
N SER A 138 22.45 0.36 9.17
CA SER A 138 23.62 0.18 10.05
C SER A 138 23.32 -0.75 11.25
N VAL A 139 22.04 -0.78 11.67
CA VAL A 139 21.50 -1.68 12.67
C VAL A 139 20.79 -2.81 11.96
N SER A 140 21.29 -4.05 12.11
CA SER A 140 20.72 -5.22 11.46
C SER A 140 19.19 -5.27 11.59
N LEU A 141 18.48 -5.09 10.46
CA LEU A 141 17.02 -5.10 10.39
C LEU A 141 16.44 -6.45 10.88
N VAL A 142 17.19 -7.52 10.64
CA VAL A 142 16.85 -8.89 11.04
C VAL A 142 17.70 -9.28 12.25
N LYS A 143 17.07 -9.60 13.39
CA LYS A 143 17.80 -9.92 14.64
C LYS A 143 18.77 -11.10 14.50
N THR A 144 18.46 -12.04 13.61
CA THR A 144 19.29 -13.21 13.28
C THR A 144 19.29 -13.41 11.76
N PRO A 145 20.27 -12.84 11.03
CA PRO A 145 20.34 -12.94 9.58
C PRO A 145 20.71 -14.38 9.19
N ASN A 146 19.70 -15.19 8.91
CA ASN A 146 19.83 -16.54 8.37
C ASN A 146 18.95 -16.66 7.12
N VAL A 147 19.36 -17.45 6.14
CA VAL A 147 18.62 -17.68 4.88
C VAL A 147 17.20 -18.17 5.18
N GLN A 148 17.03 -18.99 6.20
CA GLN A 148 15.71 -19.45 6.67
C GLN A 148 14.83 -18.30 7.18
N THR A 149 15.39 -17.33 7.89
CA THR A 149 14.66 -16.15 8.39
C THR A 149 14.20 -15.26 7.23
N PHE A 150 15.05 -15.06 6.22
CA PHE A 150 14.68 -14.29 5.02
C PHE A 150 13.57 -14.97 4.22
N LEU A 151 13.61 -16.30 4.08
CA LEU A 151 12.55 -17.06 3.42
C LEU A 151 11.22 -16.99 4.21
N LEU A 152 11.28 -17.08 5.54
CA LEU A 152 10.11 -16.93 6.40
C LEU A 152 9.48 -15.54 6.27
N ILE A 153 10.30 -14.48 6.38
CA ILE A 153 9.85 -13.09 6.22
C ILE A 153 9.26 -12.89 4.82
N GLY A 154 9.94 -13.40 3.78
CA GLY A 154 9.47 -13.30 2.40
C GLY A 154 8.11 -13.97 2.20
N ALA A 155 7.92 -15.18 2.77
CA ALA A 155 6.64 -15.87 2.75
C ALA A 155 5.53 -15.09 3.49
N ILE A 156 5.83 -14.52 4.66
CA ILE A 156 4.88 -13.71 5.45
C ILE A 156 4.46 -12.45 4.68
N LEU A 157 5.42 -11.71 4.12
CA LEU A 157 5.14 -10.49 3.35
C LEU A 157 4.37 -10.80 2.06
N THR A 158 4.71 -11.90 1.39
CA THR A 158 3.99 -12.38 0.21
C THR A 158 2.55 -12.74 0.57
N ALA A 159 2.35 -13.51 1.64
CA ALA A 159 1.02 -13.85 2.13
C ALA A 159 0.22 -12.60 2.50
N GLY A 160 0.85 -11.62 3.16
CA GLY A 160 0.25 -10.34 3.48
C GLY A 160 -0.21 -9.58 2.24
N SER A 161 0.64 -9.47 1.21
CA SER A 161 0.27 -8.80 -0.04
C SER A 161 -0.89 -9.50 -0.76
N VAL A 162 -0.92 -10.84 -0.77
CA VAL A 162 -2.04 -11.61 -1.34
C VAL A 162 -3.34 -11.36 -0.57
N ILE A 163 -3.28 -11.31 0.77
CA ILE A 163 -4.44 -10.99 1.61
C ILE A 163 -4.94 -9.58 1.31
N VAL A 164 -4.05 -8.58 1.22
CA VAL A 164 -4.44 -7.20 0.89
C VAL A 164 -5.09 -7.11 -0.49
N THR A 165 -4.52 -7.80 -1.48
CA THR A 165 -5.10 -7.86 -2.82
C THR A 165 -6.48 -8.51 -2.81
N TRP A 166 -6.64 -9.60 -2.04
CA TRP A 166 -7.92 -10.27 -1.84
C TRP A 166 -8.96 -9.37 -1.13
N LEU A 167 -8.56 -8.57 -0.15
CA LEU A 167 -9.42 -7.57 0.47
C LEU A 167 -9.87 -6.53 -0.56
N GLY A 168 -8.99 -6.12 -1.48
CA GLY A 168 -9.31 -5.25 -2.60
C GLY A 168 -10.35 -5.88 -3.55
N ASP A 169 -10.21 -7.17 -3.85
CA ASP A 169 -11.20 -7.88 -4.66
C ASP A 169 -12.57 -7.92 -3.96
N GLN A 170 -12.60 -8.18 -2.64
CA GLN A 170 -13.85 -8.17 -1.88
C GLN A 170 -14.54 -6.80 -1.91
N ILE A 171 -13.78 -5.70 -1.87
CA ILE A 171 -14.36 -4.35 -2.04
C ILE A 171 -14.90 -4.17 -3.46
N SER A 172 -14.20 -4.64 -4.49
CA SER A 172 -14.69 -4.54 -5.88
C SER A 172 -16.00 -5.30 -6.10
N ASP A 173 -16.15 -6.47 -5.47
CA ASP A 173 -17.35 -7.32 -5.63
C ASP A 173 -18.55 -6.83 -4.81
N LYS A 174 -18.31 -6.50 -3.53
CA LYS A 174 -19.38 -6.23 -2.54
C LYS A 174 -19.44 -4.79 -2.07
N GLY A 175 -18.38 -4.03 -2.28
CA GLY A 175 -18.23 -2.66 -1.84
C GLY A 175 -18.54 -1.64 -2.93
N PHE A 176 -17.96 -0.46 -2.76
CA PHE A 176 -18.08 0.67 -3.69
C PHE A 176 -16.76 0.94 -4.41
N GLY A 177 -16.82 1.04 -5.74
CA GLY A 177 -15.67 1.39 -6.59
C GLY A 177 -14.70 0.23 -6.86
N ASN A 178 -13.49 0.55 -7.31
CA ASN A 178 -12.38 -0.40 -7.46
C ASN A 178 -11.67 -0.55 -6.12
N GLY A 179 -11.68 -1.75 -5.56
CA GLY A 179 -11.17 -1.99 -4.22
C GLY A 179 -9.66 -1.83 -4.07
N VAL A 180 -8.86 -2.13 -5.10
CA VAL A 180 -7.41 -1.89 -5.07
C VAL A 180 -7.15 -0.38 -4.97
N SER A 181 -7.86 0.42 -5.76
CA SER A 181 -7.78 1.89 -5.69
C SER A 181 -8.23 2.42 -4.33
N MET A 182 -9.29 1.86 -3.74
CA MET A 182 -9.76 2.24 -2.40
C MET A 182 -8.75 1.93 -1.30
N ILE A 183 -8.01 0.81 -1.39
CA ILE A 183 -6.95 0.47 -0.43
C ILE A 183 -5.80 1.49 -0.52
N ILE A 184 -5.34 1.82 -1.73
CA ILE A 184 -4.29 2.83 -1.93
C ILE A 184 -4.74 4.18 -1.37
N PHE A 185 -5.95 4.60 -1.72
CA PHE A 185 -6.53 5.85 -1.24
C PHE A 185 -6.63 5.90 0.28
N ALA A 186 -7.09 4.82 0.91
CA ALA A 186 -7.13 4.71 2.36
C ALA A 186 -5.72 4.77 2.98
N GLY A 187 -4.72 4.16 2.34
CA GLY A 187 -3.31 4.24 2.72
C GLY A 187 -2.81 5.69 2.72
N ILE A 188 -3.00 6.40 1.61
CA ILE A 188 -2.56 7.80 1.47
C ILE A 188 -3.26 8.68 2.50
N ILE A 189 -4.59 8.62 2.61
CA ILE A 189 -5.34 9.45 3.57
C ILE A 189 -4.87 9.21 5.00
N SER A 190 -4.54 7.98 5.34
CA SER A 190 -4.11 7.64 6.69
C SER A 190 -2.75 8.22 7.09
N SER A 191 -1.96 8.70 6.12
CA SER A 191 -0.69 9.41 6.38
C SER A 191 -0.87 10.91 6.63
N ILE A 192 -1.96 11.51 6.11
CA ILE A 192 -2.25 12.95 6.20
C ILE A 192 -2.20 13.47 7.66
N PRO A 193 -2.83 12.82 8.66
CA PRO A 193 -2.79 13.32 10.03
C PRO A 193 -1.37 13.41 10.60
N GLY A 194 -0.49 12.48 10.24
CA GLY A 194 0.92 12.48 10.63
C GLY A 194 1.69 13.62 9.97
N THR A 195 1.47 13.83 8.67
CA THR A 195 2.08 14.95 7.93
C THR A 195 1.65 16.31 8.49
N ILE A 196 0.36 16.49 8.78
CA ILE A 196 -0.16 17.72 9.38
C ILE A 196 0.48 17.97 10.75
N LYS A 197 0.64 16.91 11.57
CA LYS A 197 1.30 17.02 12.87
C LYS A 197 2.77 17.45 12.71
N SER A 198 3.52 16.84 11.79
CA SER A 198 4.92 17.22 11.51
C SER A 198 5.01 18.69 11.08
N VAL A 199 4.18 19.12 10.13
CA VAL A 199 4.14 20.52 9.67
C VAL A 199 3.75 21.46 10.82
N TYR A 200 2.82 21.06 11.69
CA TYR A 200 2.48 21.89 12.85
C TYR A 200 3.65 22.03 13.83
N GLU A 201 4.34 20.94 14.13
CA GLU A 201 5.49 20.95 15.04
C GLU A 201 6.66 21.76 14.46
N ASP A 202 6.98 21.59 13.17
CA ASP A 202 8.10 22.25 12.49
C ASP A 202 7.89 23.77 12.35
N TYR A 203 6.66 24.21 12.06
CA TYR A 203 6.38 25.63 11.79
C TYR A 203 5.86 26.40 13.01
N PHE A 204 5.25 25.75 14.01
CA PHE A 204 4.60 26.43 15.14
C PHE A 204 5.18 26.09 16.53
N VAL A 205 5.92 24.99 16.70
CA VAL A 205 6.39 24.53 18.02
C VAL A 205 7.93 24.57 18.13
N ASN A 206 8.66 23.98 17.17
CA ASN A 206 10.12 23.89 17.16
C ASN A 206 10.75 24.94 16.25
N ILE A 207 10.46 26.21 16.53
CA ILE A 207 11.03 27.31 15.74
C ILE A 207 12.51 27.49 16.10
N ARG A 208 13.43 27.13 15.19
CA ARG A 208 14.82 27.56 15.30
C ARG A 208 14.87 29.09 15.24
N SER A 209 15.62 29.71 16.14
CA SER A 209 15.71 31.18 16.28
C SER A 209 16.11 31.91 14.98
N SER A 210 16.72 31.21 14.01
CA SER A 210 17.08 31.71 12.68
C SER A 210 15.96 31.69 11.64
N GLU A 211 14.86 30.97 11.87
CA GLU A 211 13.76 30.75 10.90
C GLU A 211 12.44 31.42 11.29
N MET A 212 12.40 32.18 12.40
CA MET A 212 11.20 32.92 12.83
C MET A 212 10.59 33.80 11.73
N LYS A 213 11.43 34.36 10.84
CA LYS A 213 10.97 35.18 9.70
C LYS A 213 10.19 34.39 8.64
N ASN A 214 10.49 33.10 8.45
CA ASN A 214 9.79 32.25 7.48
C ASN A 214 8.40 31.81 7.99
N SER A 215 8.15 31.83 9.30
CA SER A 215 6.79 31.56 9.84
C SER A 215 5.82 32.71 9.60
N PHE A 216 6.33 33.95 9.45
CA PHE A 216 5.52 35.12 9.11
C PHE A 216 5.19 35.20 7.61
N ILE A 217 5.99 34.60 6.73
CA ILE A 217 5.85 34.63 5.26
C ILE A 217 4.83 33.56 4.77
N LEU A 218 3.82 33.25 5.60
CA LEU A 218 2.57 32.61 5.13
C LEU A 218 1.50 33.67 4.79
N TRP A 219 1.82 34.96 4.89
CA TRP A 219 0.92 36.09 4.57
C TRP A 219 1.21 36.80 3.23
N ASP A 220 2.24 36.39 2.49
CA ASP A 220 2.57 36.96 1.16
C ASP A 220 2.19 36.01 0.00
N PHE A 221 1.04 35.34 0.12
CA PHE A 221 0.30 34.77 -1.01
C PHE A 221 -1.05 35.46 -1.15
#